data_AF-A0A811PD58-F1
#
_entry.id   AF-A0A811PD58-F1
#
_cell.length_a   1.000
_cell.length_b   1.000
_cell.length_c   1.000
_cell.angle_alpha   90.00
_cell.angle_beta   90.00
_cell.angle_gamma   90.00
#
_symmetry.space_group_name_H-M   'P 1'
#
loop_
_entity.id
_entity.type
_entity.pdbx_description
1 polymer ?
#
loop_
_entity_poly.entity_id
_entity_poly.type
_entity_poly.pdbx_seq_one_letter_code
_entity_poly.pdbx_strand_id
1 'polypeptide(L)'
;MAAWMPNLFVNPADPISAEDVGYFDHRRKMEAIGAVAVGRLATRNSVKDLLLGIGKGGSGCEPLHLFPSAVLTVNRGPSPDFKTAHGIHQWWRPDLSLECTAHYYT
;
A
#
# COMPACT_ATOMS: atom_id res chain seq x y z
N MET A 1 14.43 6.81 15.94
CA MET A 1 14.29 7.57 14.69
C MET A 1 12.86 7.44 14.23
N ALA A 2 12.22 8.53 13.76
CA ALA A 2 10.90 8.43 13.16
C ALA A 2 11.01 7.73 11.80
N ALA A 3 10.08 6.83 11.48
CA ALA A 3 10.01 6.23 10.15
C ALA A 3 9.77 7.34 9.11
N TRP A 4 10.52 7.33 8.02
CA TRP A 4 10.29 8.26 6.91
C TRP A 4 9.01 7.87 6.18
N MET A 5 8.10 8.82 6.01
CA MET A 5 6.81 8.61 5.36
C MET A 5 6.56 9.75 4.34
N PRO A 6 6.96 9.57 3.07
CA PRO A 6 6.72 10.56 2.03
C PRO A 6 5.22 10.72 1.72
N ASN A 7 4.85 11.89 1.21
CA ASN A 7 3.55 12.13 0.58
C ASN A 7 3.71 11.91 -0.93
N LEU A 8 2.99 10.95 -1.49
CA LEU A 8 3.02 10.61 -2.91
C LEU A 8 1.71 11.05 -3.57
N PHE A 9 1.83 11.75 -4.69
CA PHE A 9 0.70 12.23 -5.48
C PHE A 9 0.70 11.50 -6.82
N VAL A 10 -0.35 10.72 -7.07
CA VAL A 10 -0.35 9.75 -8.16
C VAL A 10 -1.66 9.80 -8.94
N ASN A 11 -1.60 9.36 -10.19
CA ASN A 11 -2.77 9.25 -11.06
C ASN A 11 -2.76 7.88 -11.75
N PRO A 12 -3.82 7.06 -11.64
CA PRO A 12 -3.87 5.74 -12.29
C PRO A 12 -3.75 5.77 -13.82
N ALA A 13 -4.02 6.91 -14.47
CA ALA A 13 -3.87 7.11 -15.92
C ALA A 13 -2.46 7.60 -16.31
N ASP A 14 -1.57 7.82 -15.34
CA ASP A 14 -0.14 8.09 -15.53
C ASP A 14 0.66 6.81 -15.23
N PRO A 15 1.18 6.09 -16.24
CA PRO A 15 1.91 4.84 -16.03
C PRO A 15 3.16 4.97 -15.16
N ILE A 16 3.73 6.16 -15.02
CA ILE A 16 4.92 6.40 -14.18
C ILE A 16 4.50 6.38 -12.71
N SER A 17 3.41 7.07 -12.36
CA SER A 17 2.94 7.16 -10.97
C SER A 17 1.95 6.04 -10.58
N ALA A 18 1.37 5.34 -11.55
CA ALA A 18 0.45 4.22 -11.30
C ALA A 18 1.14 2.98 -10.70
N GLU A 19 2.45 2.84 -10.87
CA GLU A 19 3.23 1.76 -10.26
C GLU A 19 3.12 1.80 -8.72
N ASP A 20 3.18 2.98 -8.12
CA ASP A 20 3.02 3.17 -6.68
C ASP A 20 1.64 2.73 -6.18
N VAL A 21 0.58 3.03 -6.95
CA VAL A 21 -0.79 2.58 -6.64
C VAL A 21 -0.85 1.04 -6.61
N GLY A 22 -0.30 0.40 -7.64
CA GLY A 22 -0.25 -1.06 -7.73
C GLY A 22 0.58 -1.69 -6.62
N TYR A 23 1.72 -1.09 -6.29
CA TYR A 23 2.62 -1.52 -5.24
C TYR A 23 1.94 -1.51 -3.86
N PHE A 24 1.38 -0.37 -3.44
CA PHE A 24 0.73 -0.24 -2.14
C PHE A 24 -0.54 -1.09 -2.03
N ASP A 25 -1.28 -1.26 -3.12
CA ASP A 25 -2.42 -2.19 -3.15
C ASP A 25 -1.98 -3.65 -2.99
N HIS A 26 -0.93 -4.06 -3.70
CA HIS A 26 -0.36 -5.40 -3.57
C HIS A 26 0.14 -5.67 -2.15
N ARG A 27 0.89 -4.74 -1.57
CA ARG A 27 1.43 -4.86 -0.21
C ARG A 27 0.31 -4.99 0.82
N ARG A 28 -0.70 -4.12 0.77
CA ARG A 28 -1.90 -4.22 1.61
C ARG A 28 -2.61 -5.57 1.46
N LYS A 29 -2.74 -6.09 0.23
CA LYS A 29 -3.35 -7.42 -0.01
C LYS A 29 -2.51 -8.54 0.59
N MET A 30 -1.18 -8.50 0.43
CA MET A 30 -0.28 -9.50 0.98
C MET A 30 -0.27 -9.49 2.51
N GLU A 31 -0.33 -8.31 3.13
CA GLU A 31 -0.51 -8.22 4.58
C GLU A 31 -1.85 -8.74 5.04
N ALA A 32 -2.94 -8.44 4.34
CA ALA A 32 -4.26 -8.97 4.68
C ALA A 32 -4.27 -10.51 4.57
N ILE A 33 -3.68 -11.07 3.52
CA ILE A 33 -3.53 -12.53 3.37
C ILE A 33 -2.66 -13.09 4.49
N GLY A 34 -1.54 -12.44 4.81
CA GLY A 34 -0.64 -12.80 5.91
C GLY A 34 -1.34 -12.77 7.26
N ALA A 35 -2.08 -11.71 7.56
CA ALA A 35 -2.87 -11.57 8.78
C ALA A 35 -4.01 -12.58 8.86
N VAL A 36 -4.66 -12.92 7.74
CA VAL A 36 -5.67 -13.99 7.68
C VAL A 36 -5.02 -15.36 7.88
N ALA A 37 -3.85 -15.61 7.28
CA ALA A 37 -3.12 -16.86 7.43
C ALA A 37 -2.59 -17.02 8.85
N VAL A 38 -1.99 -15.97 9.43
CA VAL A 38 -1.57 -15.89 10.83
C VAL A 38 -2.77 -15.99 11.75
N GLY A 39 -3.90 -15.35 11.46
CA GLY A 39 -5.13 -15.44 12.25
C GLY A 39 -5.73 -16.85 12.22
N ARG A 40 -5.77 -17.50 11.05
CA ARG A 40 -6.17 -18.91 10.90
C ARG A 40 -5.20 -19.84 11.60
N LEU A 41 -3.90 -19.58 11.48
CA LEU A 41 -2.85 -20.35 12.15
C LEU A 41 -2.94 -20.15 13.66
N ALA A 42 -3.15 -18.94 14.16
CA ALA A 42 -3.34 -18.57 15.57
C ALA A 42 -4.70 -19.03 16.10
N THR A 43 -5.71 -19.26 15.28
CA THR A 43 -6.97 -19.91 15.69
C THR A 43 -6.76 -21.42 15.78
N ARG A 44 -6.10 -22.01 14.77
CA ARG A 44 -5.72 -23.43 14.77
C ARG A 44 -4.67 -23.75 15.83
N ASN A 45 -3.82 -22.78 16.16
CA ASN A 45 -2.86 -22.78 17.25
C ASN A 45 -3.53 -22.32 18.55
N SER A 46 -4.54 -21.47 18.62
CA SER A 46 -5.32 -21.34 19.87
C SER A 46 -5.95 -22.69 20.25
N VAL A 47 -6.22 -23.56 19.27
CA VAL A 47 -6.55 -24.98 19.49
C VAL A 47 -5.29 -25.87 19.69
N LYS A 48 -4.14 -25.57 19.04
CA LYS A 48 -2.86 -26.32 19.13
C LYS A 48 -1.76 -25.76 20.07
N ASP A 49 -1.46 -24.47 20.19
CA ASP A 49 -0.79 -23.73 21.28
C ASP A 49 -1.49 -23.83 22.64
N LEU A 50 -2.82 -24.06 22.73
CA LEU A 50 -3.40 -24.61 23.96
C LEU A 50 -2.75 -25.98 24.31
N LEU A 51 -2.13 -26.63 23.33
CA LEU A 51 -1.36 -27.86 23.47
C LEU A 51 0.19 -27.68 23.32
N LEU A 52 0.72 -26.67 22.60
CA LEU A 52 2.11 -26.67 22.07
C LEU A 52 2.62 -25.26 21.64
N GLY A 53 2.73 -24.28 22.54
CA GLY A 53 3.41 -23.02 22.19
C GLY A 53 4.93 -23.23 21.98
N ILE A 54 5.46 -23.11 20.75
CA ILE A 54 6.90 -22.93 20.39
C ILE A 54 6.98 -22.69 18.86
N GLY A 55 7.54 -21.56 18.37
CA GLY A 55 8.17 -21.48 17.04
C GLY A 55 7.75 -20.34 16.08
N LYS A 56 8.48 -19.21 16.12
CA LYS A 56 8.55 -18.08 15.15
C LYS A 56 8.91 -18.55 13.72
N GLY A 57 8.57 -17.94 12.57
CA GLY A 57 8.19 -16.57 12.18
C GLY A 57 9.33 -15.90 11.36
N GLY A 58 9.23 -15.80 10.02
CA GLY A 58 10.28 -15.25 9.14
C GLY A 58 9.74 -14.43 7.96
N SER A 59 10.33 -13.24 7.75
CA SER A 59 9.89 -12.13 6.87
C SER A 59 10.57 -12.14 5.49
N GLY A 60 9.82 -11.84 4.43
CA GLY A 60 10.33 -11.68 3.05
C GLY A 60 10.89 -10.29 2.78
N CYS A 61 11.99 -10.23 2.02
CA CYS A 61 12.71 -9.01 1.66
C CYS A 61 12.01 -8.28 0.50
N GLU A 62 11.76 -6.99 0.66
CA GLU A 62 11.13 -6.13 -0.33
C GLU A 62 12.18 -5.42 -1.21
N PRO A 63 11.90 -5.16 -2.50
CA PRO A 63 12.85 -4.49 -3.39
C PRO A 63 13.28 -3.08 -2.91
N LEU A 64 14.58 -2.80 -3.00
CA LEU A 64 15.24 -1.57 -2.50
C LEU A 64 14.73 -0.23 -3.06
N HIS A 65 13.96 -0.22 -4.15
CA HIS A 65 13.49 1.02 -4.80
C HIS A 65 12.09 1.46 -4.33
N LEU A 66 11.45 0.68 -3.47
CA LEU A 66 10.07 0.91 -3.06
C LEU A 66 10.04 1.52 -1.65
N PHE A 67 9.16 2.51 -1.46
CA PHE A 67 9.03 3.17 -0.16
C PHE A 67 8.39 2.22 0.85
N PRO A 68 9.02 1.96 2.01
CA PRO A 68 8.48 1.05 3.00
C PRO A 68 7.17 1.56 3.62
N SER A 69 6.85 2.85 3.53
CA SER A 69 5.58 3.48 3.97
C SER A 69 5.37 4.78 3.20
N ALA A 70 4.13 5.21 3.00
CA ALA A 70 3.81 6.49 2.37
C ALA A 70 2.37 6.95 2.68
N VAL A 71 2.12 8.25 2.54
CA VAL A 71 0.76 8.80 2.41
C VAL A 71 0.49 8.96 0.92
N LEU A 72 -0.39 8.13 0.37
CA LEU A 72 -0.71 8.10 -1.05
C LEU A 72 -1.98 8.91 -1.33
N THR A 73 -1.87 9.96 -2.12
CA THR A 73 -2.98 10.76 -2.64
C THR A 73 -3.20 10.41 -4.10
N VAL A 74 -4.27 9.67 -4.38
CA VAL A 74 -4.65 9.22 -5.73
C VAL A 74 -5.68 10.18 -6.31
N ASN A 75 -5.38 10.76 -7.47
CA ASN A 75 -6.37 11.49 -8.25
C ASN A 75 -7.25 10.50 -9.05
N ARG A 76 -8.51 10.37 -8.66
CA ARG A 76 -9.54 9.55 -9.31
C ARG A 76 -10.37 10.34 -10.32
N GLY A 77 -10.04 11.62 -10.52
CA GLY A 77 -10.69 12.46 -11.52
C GLY A 77 -10.44 11.96 -12.95
N PRO A 78 -11.36 12.24 -13.89
CA PRO A 78 -11.21 11.82 -15.28
C PRO A 78 -9.97 12.47 -15.90
N SER A 79 -9.10 11.63 -16.47
CA SER A 79 -7.88 12.05 -17.16
C SER A 79 -7.92 11.50 -18.60
N PRO A 80 -8.16 12.35 -19.61
CA PRO A 80 -8.41 11.89 -20.99
C PRO A 80 -7.18 11.29 -21.67
N ASP A 81 -5.98 11.66 -21.23
CA ASP A 81 -4.72 11.14 -21.74
C ASP A 81 -3.62 11.17 -20.67
N PHE A 82 -2.51 10.50 -20.99
CA PHE A 82 -1.31 10.45 -20.16
C PHE A 82 -0.78 11.85 -19.81
N LYS A 83 -0.74 12.79 -20.76
CA LYS A 83 -0.19 14.13 -20.52
C LYS A 83 -1.00 14.89 -19.48
N THR A 84 -2.32 14.75 -19.54
CA THR A 84 -3.25 15.35 -18.58
C THR A 84 -3.14 14.67 -17.22
N ALA A 85 -2.99 13.34 -17.20
CA ALA A 85 -2.80 12.54 -15.99
C ALA A 85 -1.44 12.75 -15.32
N HIS A 86 -0.42 13.16 -16.06
CA HIS A 86 0.94 13.38 -15.56
C HIS A 86 1.20 14.86 -15.23
N GLY A 87 0.59 15.77 -15.99
CA GLY A 87 0.78 17.20 -15.84
C GLY A 87 0.25 17.71 -14.50
N ILE A 88 0.91 18.75 -13.98
CA ILE A 88 0.54 19.37 -12.71
C ILE A 88 -0.88 19.98 -12.72
N HIS A 89 -1.40 20.30 -13.91
CA HIS A 89 -2.74 20.85 -14.11
C HIS A 89 -3.86 19.98 -13.51
N GLN A 90 -3.67 18.66 -13.43
CA GLN A 90 -4.64 17.77 -12.81
C GLN A 90 -4.93 18.12 -11.34
N TRP A 91 -4.00 18.79 -10.65
CA TRP A 91 -4.07 19.14 -9.23
C TRP A 91 -4.66 20.54 -9.00
N TRP A 92 -4.94 21.29 -10.05
CA TRP A 92 -5.46 22.67 -9.99
C TRP A 92 -6.83 22.78 -10.65
N ARG A 93 -7.74 21.88 -10.27
CA ARG A 93 -9.11 21.85 -10.78
C ARG A 93 -10.10 22.01 -9.61
N PRO A 94 -11.25 22.66 -9.82
CA PRO A 94 -12.27 22.80 -8.78
C PRO A 94 -13.00 21.47 -8.48
N ASP A 95 -12.97 20.54 -9.43
CA ASP A 95 -13.66 19.25 -9.42
C ASP A 95 -12.73 18.07 -9.08
N LEU A 96 -11.78 18.28 -8.18
CA LEU A 96 -10.84 17.25 -7.73
C LEU A 96 -11.56 16.09 -7.03
N SER A 97 -11.29 14.87 -7.49
CA SER A 97 -11.70 13.62 -6.84
C SER A 97 -10.46 12.93 -6.28
N LEU A 98 -10.12 13.22 -5.02
CA LEU A 98 -8.89 12.72 -4.38
C LEU A 98 -9.22 11.66 -3.35
N GLU A 99 -8.45 10.56 -3.38
CA GLU A 99 -8.44 9.53 -2.36
C GLU A 99 -7.09 9.57 -1.64
N CYS A 100 -7.09 9.85 -0.33
CA CYS A 100 -5.88 9.89 0.47
C CYS A 100 -5.85 8.71 1.44
N THR A 101 -4.81 7.88 1.35
CA THR A 101 -4.63 6.70 2.20
C THR A 101 -3.22 6.68 2.78
N ALA A 102 -3.11 6.50 4.09
CA ALA A 102 -1.83 6.25 4.75
C ALA A 102 -1.50 4.75 4.74
N HIS A 103 -0.35 4.41 4.17
CA HIS A 103 0.21 3.08 4.14
C HIS A 103 1.39 3.03 5.11
N TYR A 104 1.15 2.50 6.31
CA TYR A 104 2.12 2.42 7.39
C TYR A 104 2.55 0.98 7.62
N TYR A 105 3.86 0.74 7.53
CA TYR A 105 4.47 -0.56 7.72
C TYR A 105 5.77 -0.41 8.52
N THR A 106 5.98 -1.28 9.50
CA THR A 106 7.09 -1.24 10.47
C THR A 106 8.01 -2.43 10.36
#